data_AF-A0A6J5HZF3-F1
#
_entry.id   AF-A0A6J5HZF3-F1
#
_cell.length_a   1.000
_cell.length_b   1.000
_cell.length_c   1.000
_cell.angle_alpha   90.00
_cell.angle_beta   90.00
_cell.angle_gamma   90.00
#
_symmetry.space_group_name_H-M   'P 1'
#
loop_
_entity.id
_entity.type
_entity.pdbx_description
1 polymer ?
#
loop_
_entity_poly.entity_id
_entity_poly.type
_entity_poly.pdbx_seq_one_letter_code
_entity_poly.pdbx_strand_id
1 'polypeptide(L)'
;MPPRSRRLMQGLRIVRAPMRWRRLAAACGVLLLAACERAAPPLPNDAYVWQRQWTPALVSALAEGADAVRSWRVLAAELRADGAWFDAAPDLAALAASQRPVVLVLRLDGRVNDLRDTDIADRAIAALAAWRQAGVTPAGLEIDYDCATSKLPAYRALLATLKTHLGASLPLSITALPTWLDSPALPALLAVPDETVLQVHAVQNPTQGLFDAKRARAWLDAYARQTGKPWRVALPSYGSRVAWDEHGRIAAVESERPALMPGGRSAELLVTPDAMAAFVATLDRDRPSGLRGIVWFRLPTQADTRAWSLPTWRAVLARQPLTPQLEVIAAAPGAGGARDVRLANRGNADTALPFTVRLDATCGAADGINGYTLEYDREGRYLRRAQDGLLRAGAERAIGWIRCDSATPSFHVQP
;
A
#
# COMPACT_ATOMS: atom_id res chain seq x y z
N MET A 1 -15.49 -101.32 -0.05
CA MET A 1 -16.45 -101.34 -1.17
C MET A 1 -16.86 -99.90 -1.51
N PRO A 2 -17.07 -99.56 -2.80
CA PRO A 2 -16.77 -98.27 -3.47
C PRO A 2 -18.00 -97.30 -3.50
N PRO A 3 -18.03 -96.12 -4.19
CA PRO A 3 -17.07 -95.52 -5.14
C PRO A 3 -16.72 -94.02 -4.95
N ARG A 4 -15.73 -93.59 -5.75
CA ARG A 4 -15.29 -92.20 -5.99
C ARG A 4 -16.40 -91.34 -6.62
N SER A 5 -16.55 -90.10 -6.16
CA SER A 5 -17.32 -89.05 -6.83
C SER A 5 -16.46 -87.81 -7.11
N ARG A 6 -16.61 -87.29 -8.33
CA ARG A 6 -15.82 -86.25 -8.99
C ARG A 6 -16.04 -84.86 -8.34
N ARG A 7 -14.97 -84.12 -8.04
CA ARG A 7 -15.05 -82.66 -7.83
C ARG A 7 -14.99 -81.95 -9.19
N LEU A 8 -16.05 -81.22 -9.54
CA LEU A 8 -16.00 -80.19 -10.57
C LEU A 8 -15.21 -78.99 -10.03
N MET A 9 -14.11 -78.61 -10.69
CA MET A 9 -13.52 -77.29 -10.54
C MET A 9 -14.33 -76.29 -11.38
N GLN A 10 -15.06 -75.40 -10.74
CA GLN A 10 -15.57 -74.18 -11.40
C GLN A 10 -14.45 -73.15 -11.41
N GLY A 11 -13.96 -72.82 -12.61
CA GLY A 11 -12.92 -71.80 -12.80
C GLY A 11 -13.44 -70.40 -12.47
N LEU A 12 -12.68 -69.66 -11.65
CA LEU A 12 -12.85 -68.23 -11.48
C LEU A 12 -12.57 -67.53 -12.82
N ARG A 13 -13.61 -67.01 -13.48
CA ARG A 13 -13.44 -66.11 -14.63
C ARG A 13 -12.92 -64.76 -14.13
N ILE A 14 -11.62 -64.52 -14.27
CA ILE A 14 -11.04 -63.19 -14.12
C ILE A 14 -11.50 -62.35 -15.31
N VAL A 15 -12.51 -61.50 -15.08
CA VAL A 15 -12.94 -60.47 -16.04
C VAL A 15 -11.83 -59.43 -16.12
N ARG A 16 -10.98 -59.51 -17.14
CA ARG A 16 -9.99 -58.45 -17.44
C ARG A 16 -10.75 -57.21 -17.89
N ALA A 17 -10.78 -56.17 -17.05
CA ALA A 17 -11.29 -54.87 -17.43
C ALA A 17 -10.57 -54.37 -18.69
N PRO A 18 -11.29 -53.87 -19.72
CA PRO A 18 -10.67 -53.43 -20.97
C PRO A 18 -9.69 -52.29 -20.68
N MET A 19 -8.50 -52.35 -21.30
CA MET A 19 -7.37 -51.41 -21.13
C MET A 19 -7.76 -49.92 -21.23
N ARG A 20 -8.87 -49.62 -21.92
CA ARG A 20 -9.45 -48.27 -22.06
C ARG A 20 -9.98 -47.68 -20.74
N TRP A 21 -10.57 -48.50 -19.87
CA TRP A 21 -11.10 -48.03 -18.58
C TRP A 21 -10.00 -47.74 -17.56
N ARG A 22 -8.87 -48.47 -17.62
CA ARG A 22 -7.68 -48.16 -16.81
C ARG A 22 -7.02 -46.84 -17.25
N ARG A 23 -7.02 -46.53 -18.55
CA ARG A 23 -6.50 -45.25 -19.08
C ARG A 23 -7.41 -44.07 -18.76
N LEU A 24 -8.74 -44.25 -18.80
CA LEU A 24 -9.72 -43.24 -18.38
C LEU A 24 -9.69 -42.98 -16.87
N ALA A 25 -9.58 -44.03 -16.04
CA ALA A 25 -9.44 -43.87 -14.59
C ALA A 25 -8.10 -43.22 -14.21
N ALA A 26 -7.00 -43.55 -14.90
CA ALA A 26 -5.72 -42.88 -14.71
C ALA A 26 -5.75 -41.41 -15.18
N ALA A 27 -6.42 -41.11 -16.30
CA ALA A 27 -6.59 -39.73 -16.77
C ALA A 27 -7.46 -38.89 -15.82
N CYS A 28 -8.55 -39.44 -15.28
CA CYS A 28 -9.35 -38.78 -14.24
C CYS A 28 -8.57 -38.60 -12.93
N GLY A 29 -7.71 -39.57 -12.55
CA GLY A 29 -6.84 -39.45 -11.38
C GLY A 29 -5.79 -38.34 -11.53
N VAL A 30 -5.21 -38.18 -12.72
CA VAL A 30 -4.27 -37.09 -13.03
C VAL A 30 -4.97 -35.72 -13.07
N LEU A 31 -6.20 -35.64 -13.60
CA LEU A 31 -7.00 -34.41 -13.60
C LEU A 31 -7.45 -34.00 -12.18
N LEU A 32 -7.74 -34.96 -11.29
CA LEU A 32 -8.07 -34.69 -9.89
C LEU A 32 -6.84 -34.28 -9.05
N LEU A 33 -5.63 -34.69 -9.44
CA LEU A 33 -4.38 -34.25 -8.79
C LEU A 33 -3.91 -32.87 -9.28
N ALA A 34 -4.24 -32.47 -10.52
CA ALA A 34 -3.97 -31.13 -11.04
C ALA A 34 -4.92 -30.06 -10.47
N ALA A 35 -6.09 -30.43 -9.95
CA ALA A 35 -7.05 -29.50 -9.33
C ALA A 35 -6.72 -29.14 -7.87
N CYS A 36 -5.63 -29.69 -7.31
CA CYS A 36 -5.12 -29.39 -5.97
C CYS A 36 -3.83 -28.56 -6.02
N GLU A 37 -3.72 -27.60 -6.94
CA GLU A 37 -2.81 -26.48 -6.71
C GLU A 37 -3.37 -25.66 -5.53
N ARG A 38 -2.84 -25.91 -4.33
CA ARG A 38 -3.10 -25.00 -3.20
C ARG A 38 -2.62 -23.62 -3.61
N ALA A 39 -3.56 -22.70 -3.82
CA ALA A 39 -3.26 -21.30 -4.07
C ALA A 39 -2.24 -20.82 -3.03
N ALA A 40 -1.15 -20.21 -3.49
CA ALA A 40 -0.11 -19.73 -2.60
C ALA A 40 -0.72 -18.75 -1.58
N PRO A 41 -0.35 -18.81 -0.29
CA PRO A 41 -0.89 -17.91 0.71
C PRO A 41 -0.58 -16.46 0.30
N PRO A 42 -1.47 -15.47 0.53
CA PRO A 42 -1.27 -14.09 0.13
C PRO A 42 0.11 -13.53 0.55
N LEU A 43 0.67 -12.63 -0.25
CA LEU A 43 1.94 -11.97 0.06
C LEU A 43 1.82 -11.26 1.42
N PRO A 44 2.75 -11.51 2.36
CA PRO A 44 2.72 -10.85 3.67
C PRO A 44 2.98 -9.35 3.52
N ASN A 45 2.34 -8.56 4.38
CA ASN A 45 2.45 -7.11 4.40
C ASN A 45 3.43 -6.66 5.49
N ASP A 46 4.34 -5.77 5.14
CA ASP A 46 5.04 -4.89 6.08
C ASP A 46 4.52 -3.46 5.87
N ALA A 47 4.82 -2.54 6.79
CA ALA A 47 4.46 -1.13 6.59
C ALA A 47 5.50 -0.18 7.15
N TYR A 48 5.73 0.90 6.42
CA TYR A 48 6.62 1.97 6.87
C TYR A 48 5.90 2.89 7.85
N VAL A 49 6.56 3.16 8.98
CA VAL A 49 6.27 4.26 9.90
C VAL A 49 7.30 5.36 9.58
N TRP A 50 6.89 6.31 8.74
CA TRP A 50 7.77 7.30 8.10
C TRP A 50 7.62 8.72 8.68
N GLN A 51 6.78 8.86 9.70
CA GLN A 51 6.52 10.14 10.33
C GLN A 51 7.74 10.58 11.14
N ARG A 52 8.21 11.80 10.90
CA ARG A 52 9.33 12.44 11.63
C ARG A 52 8.91 12.99 13.00
N GLN A 53 7.61 12.95 13.30
CA GLN A 53 7.02 13.34 14.57
C GLN A 53 6.01 12.28 14.98
N TRP A 54 6.16 11.78 16.19
CA TRP A 54 5.25 10.81 16.77
C TRP A 54 4.13 11.54 17.49
N THR A 55 2.90 11.33 17.02
CA THR A 55 1.69 11.96 17.55
C THR A 55 0.75 10.90 18.12
N PRO A 56 -0.21 11.27 18.98
CA PRO A 56 -1.22 10.33 19.46
C PRO A 56 -1.97 9.62 18.31
N ALA A 57 -2.24 10.33 17.21
CA ALA A 57 -2.87 9.76 16.03
C ALA A 57 -2.02 8.67 15.34
N LEU A 58 -0.68 8.82 15.36
CA LEU A 58 0.23 7.79 14.86
C LEU A 58 0.28 6.58 15.78
N VAL A 59 0.35 6.80 17.09
CA VAL A 59 0.36 5.72 18.10
C VAL A 59 -0.93 4.90 18.02
N SER A 60 -2.09 5.56 17.87
CA SER A 60 -3.38 4.89 17.66
C SER A 60 -3.36 4.06 16.37
N ALA A 61 -2.91 4.64 15.26
CA ALA A 61 -2.82 3.94 13.98
C ALA A 61 -1.87 2.72 14.02
N LEU A 62 -0.78 2.82 14.77
CA LEU A 62 0.16 1.70 14.98
C LEU A 62 -0.52 0.55 15.73
N ALA A 63 -1.23 0.86 16.83
CA ALA A 63 -1.95 -0.15 17.61
C ALA A 63 -3.08 -0.79 16.80
N GLU A 64 -3.91 0.03 16.17
CA GLU A 64 -5.06 -0.40 15.34
C GLU A 64 -4.63 -1.11 14.05
N GLY A 65 -3.41 -0.87 13.56
CA GLY A 65 -2.89 -1.49 12.33
C GLY A 65 -2.06 -2.76 12.54
N ALA A 66 -1.73 -3.09 13.80
CA ALA A 66 -0.73 -4.11 14.11
C ALA A 66 -1.10 -5.51 13.60
N ASP A 67 -2.37 -5.91 13.61
CA ASP A 67 -2.83 -7.20 13.09
C ASP A 67 -2.77 -7.33 11.56
N ALA A 68 -2.71 -6.21 10.83
CA ALA A 68 -2.66 -6.22 9.38
C ALA A 68 -1.25 -6.45 8.81
N VAL A 69 -0.21 -6.33 9.64
CA VAL A 69 1.19 -6.38 9.21
C VAL A 69 2.00 -7.46 9.93
N ARG A 70 3.00 -7.97 9.21
CA ARG A 70 4.03 -8.86 9.72
C ARG A 70 5.05 -8.10 10.55
N SER A 71 5.52 -6.96 10.06
CA SER A 71 6.54 -6.14 10.71
C SER A 71 6.39 -4.65 10.37
N TRP A 72 6.79 -3.80 11.31
CA TRP A 72 6.93 -2.36 11.09
C TRP A 72 8.32 -2.04 10.57
N ARG A 73 8.43 -1.09 9.63
CA ARG A 73 9.70 -0.53 9.16
C ARG A 73 9.76 0.92 9.58
N VAL A 74 10.57 1.24 10.57
CA VAL A 74 10.46 2.51 11.31
C VAL A 74 11.65 3.40 10.99
N LEU A 75 11.38 4.63 10.53
CA LEU A 75 12.40 5.66 10.39
C LEU A 75 13.02 5.94 11.76
N ALA A 76 14.31 5.63 11.92
CA ALA A 76 15.06 5.90 13.14
C ALA A 76 15.86 7.19 13.04
N ALA A 77 16.56 7.36 11.92
CA ALA A 77 17.35 8.56 11.66
C ALA A 77 17.52 8.82 10.16
N GLU A 78 17.84 10.06 9.81
CA GLU A 78 18.11 10.52 8.46
C GLU A 78 19.49 11.22 8.40
N LEU A 79 20.40 10.73 7.56
CA LEU A 79 21.62 11.43 7.18
C LEU A 79 21.30 12.40 6.05
N ARG A 80 21.34 13.69 6.36
CA ARG A 80 20.98 14.75 5.42
C ARG A 80 22.14 15.07 4.47
N ALA A 81 21.83 15.78 3.39
CA ALA A 81 22.81 16.16 2.37
C ALA A 81 24.01 16.98 2.91
N ASP A 82 23.84 17.71 4.02
CA ASP A 82 24.91 18.46 4.70
C ASP A 82 25.82 17.57 5.59
N GLY A 83 25.57 16.26 5.62
CA GLY A 83 26.30 15.30 6.46
C GLY A 83 25.84 15.26 7.91
N ALA A 84 24.84 16.07 8.29
CA ALA A 84 24.27 16.06 9.63
C ALA A 84 23.17 15.00 9.78
N TRP A 85 23.06 14.45 10.98
CA TRP A 85 22.00 13.50 11.32
C TRP A 85 20.76 14.22 11.87
N PHE A 86 19.60 13.74 11.45
CA PHE A 86 18.32 14.00 12.10
C PHE A 86 17.84 12.72 12.77
N ASP A 87 17.55 12.79 14.07
CA ASP A 87 16.98 11.69 14.84
C ASP A 87 15.44 11.78 14.87
N ALA A 88 14.76 10.74 14.39
CA ALA A 88 13.29 10.71 14.33
C ALA A 88 12.63 10.40 15.68
N ALA A 89 13.42 9.94 16.67
CA ALA A 89 13.03 9.66 18.04
C ALA A 89 11.66 8.94 18.17
N PRO A 90 11.54 7.69 17.65
CA PRO A 90 10.27 6.98 17.68
C PRO A 90 9.82 6.63 19.10
N ASP A 91 8.50 6.55 19.29
CA ASP A 91 7.91 6.09 20.55
C ASP A 91 8.15 4.58 20.71
N LEU A 92 9.24 4.24 21.42
CA LEU A 92 9.66 2.86 21.62
C LEU A 92 8.67 2.06 22.47
N ALA A 93 7.94 2.72 23.37
CA ALA A 93 6.92 2.06 24.18
C ALA A 93 5.72 1.66 23.31
N ALA A 94 5.27 2.54 22.40
CA ALA A 94 4.25 2.20 21.42
C ALA A 94 4.69 1.08 20.47
N LEU A 95 5.95 1.09 20.02
CA LEU A 95 6.52 0.01 19.21
C LEU A 95 6.54 -1.33 19.95
N ALA A 96 7.00 -1.36 21.19
CA ALA A 96 7.00 -2.56 22.02
C ALA A 96 5.57 -3.08 22.26
N ALA A 97 4.63 -2.18 22.56
CA ALA A 97 3.22 -2.49 22.78
C ALA A 97 2.52 -3.05 21.51
N SER A 98 3.02 -2.73 20.31
CA SER A 98 2.49 -3.28 19.06
C SER A 98 2.72 -4.79 18.92
N GLN A 99 3.68 -5.36 19.68
CA GLN A 99 4.07 -6.78 19.64
C GLN A 99 4.46 -7.28 18.24
N ARG A 100 4.85 -6.37 17.33
CA ARG A 100 5.35 -6.71 16.01
C ARG A 100 6.86 -6.56 15.94
N PRO A 101 7.55 -7.44 15.20
CA PRO A 101 8.96 -7.24 14.89
C PRO A 101 9.15 -5.90 14.14
N VAL A 102 10.27 -5.23 14.42
CA VAL A 102 10.57 -3.91 13.85
C VAL A 102 11.88 -3.94 13.05
N VAL A 103 11.83 -3.50 11.81
CA VAL A 103 13.04 -3.20 11.02
C VAL A 103 13.38 -1.73 11.26
N LEU A 104 14.60 -1.49 11.77
CA LEU A 104 15.12 -0.15 11.96
C LEU A 104 15.53 0.42 10.60
N VAL A 105 15.05 1.59 10.21
CA VAL A 105 15.40 2.21 8.92
C VAL A 105 16.27 3.44 9.15
N LEU A 106 17.43 3.47 8.47
CA LEU A 106 18.25 4.66 8.31
C LEU A 106 18.05 5.23 6.91
N ARG A 107 17.58 6.47 6.81
CA ARG A 107 17.46 7.18 5.54
C ARG A 107 18.75 7.93 5.25
N LEU A 108 19.29 7.80 4.04
CA LEU A 108 20.41 8.60 3.56
C LEU A 108 19.91 9.49 2.41
N ASP A 109 20.10 10.81 2.50
CA ASP A 109 19.75 11.72 1.39
C ASP A 109 20.63 11.38 0.17
N GLY A 110 20.01 11.19 -1.00
CA GLY A 110 20.69 10.82 -2.25
C GLY A 110 21.88 11.72 -2.65
N ARG A 111 21.93 12.95 -2.11
CA ARG A 111 22.98 13.93 -2.36
C ARG A 111 24.15 13.87 -1.39
N VAL A 112 24.10 13.03 -0.35
CA VAL A 112 25.25 12.78 0.53
C VAL A 112 26.42 12.30 -0.31
N ASN A 113 27.55 13.01 -0.23
CA ASN A 113 28.72 12.72 -1.04
C ASN A 113 29.76 11.87 -0.29
N ASP A 114 29.84 12.03 1.02
CA ASP A 114 30.76 11.28 1.88
C ASP A 114 29.99 10.27 2.72
N LEU A 115 30.06 9.00 2.32
CA LEU A 115 29.50 7.89 3.10
C LEU A 115 30.57 7.46 4.10
N ARG A 116 30.44 7.97 5.33
CA ARG A 116 31.31 7.58 6.46
C ARG A 116 30.85 6.24 7.00
N ASP A 117 31.26 5.16 6.33
CA ASP A 117 30.71 3.81 6.53
C ASP A 117 30.69 3.36 7.99
N THR A 118 31.80 3.54 8.72
CA THR A 118 31.92 3.16 10.14
C THR A 118 30.96 3.97 11.02
N ASP A 119 30.83 5.28 10.78
CA ASP A 119 29.91 6.14 11.55
C ASP A 119 28.45 5.70 11.36
N ILE A 120 28.07 5.32 10.13
CA ILE A 120 26.72 4.82 9.82
C ILE A 120 26.50 3.47 10.54
N ALA A 121 27.51 2.60 10.54
CA ALA A 121 27.43 1.30 11.21
C ALA A 121 27.31 1.41 12.73
N ASP A 122 28.14 2.25 13.36
CA ASP A 122 28.13 2.46 14.81
C ASP A 122 26.79 3.05 15.27
N ARG A 123 26.25 4.01 14.52
CA ARG A 123 24.92 4.57 14.77
C ARG A 123 23.82 3.52 14.64
N ALA A 124 23.86 2.67 13.60
CA ALA A 124 22.90 1.58 13.45
C ALA A 124 22.92 0.64 14.65
N ILE A 125 24.11 0.19 15.08
CA ILE A 125 24.30 -0.71 16.22
C ILE A 125 23.79 -0.08 17.51
N ALA A 126 24.15 1.18 17.77
CA ALA A 126 23.71 1.90 18.97
C ALA A 126 22.19 2.02 19.03
N ALA A 127 21.54 2.37 17.91
CA ALA A 127 20.08 2.48 17.86
C ALA A 127 19.38 1.12 18.04
N LEU A 128 19.90 0.06 17.40
CA LEU A 128 19.40 -1.30 17.57
C LEU A 128 19.51 -1.79 19.02
N ALA A 129 20.63 -1.48 19.70
CA ALA A 129 20.81 -1.83 21.11
C ALA A 129 19.82 -1.07 22.00
N ALA A 130 19.65 0.24 21.79
CA ALA A 130 18.69 1.06 22.54
C ALA A 130 17.25 0.55 22.37
N TRP A 131 16.86 0.15 21.16
CA TRP A 131 15.51 -0.38 20.89
C TRP A 131 15.27 -1.71 21.61
N ARG A 132 16.26 -2.61 21.64
CA ARG A 132 16.17 -3.87 22.41
C ARG A 132 16.01 -3.59 23.90
N GLN A 133 16.78 -2.65 24.44
CA GLN A 133 16.68 -2.27 25.86
C GLN A 133 15.31 -1.68 26.20
N ALA A 134 14.66 -1.01 25.26
CA ALA A 134 13.30 -0.50 25.41
C ALA A 134 12.18 -1.55 25.19
N GLY A 135 12.53 -2.83 25.00
CA GLY A 135 11.57 -3.92 24.82
C GLY A 135 11.02 -4.07 23.40
N VAL A 136 11.55 -3.33 22.42
CA VAL A 136 11.27 -3.55 21.00
C VAL A 136 11.98 -4.84 20.56
N THR A 137 11.40 -5.55 19.58
CA THR A 137 12.03 -6.73 18.94
C THR A 137 12.58 -6.34 17.56
N PRO A 138 13.86 -5.94 17.41
CA PRO A 138 14.41 -5.66 16.09
C PRO A 138 14.52 -6.93 15.24
N ALA A 139 14.00 -6.84 14.02
CA ALA A 139 14.03 -7.89 13.01
C ALA A 139 15.08 -7.67 11.92
N GLY A 140 15.66 -6.47 11.84
CA GLY A 140 16.65 -6.13 10.83
C GLY A 140 17.05 -4.66 10.85
N LEU A 141 18.06 -4.34 10.05
CA LEU A 141 18.42 -2.98 9.64
C LEU A 141 18.03 -2.80 8.18
N GLU A 142 17.43 -1.68 7.83
CA GLU A 142 17.23 -1.25 6.45
C GLU A 142 17.95 0.07 6.18
N ILE A 143 18.62 0.15 5.03
CA ILE A 143 19.14 1.41 4.49
C ILE A 143 18.22 1.89 3.37
N ASP A 144 17.61 3.05 3.58
CA ASP A 144 16.86 3.77 2.55
C ASP A 144 17.76 4.82 1.91
N TYR A 145 18.33 4.54 0.74
CA TYR A 145 19.24 5.45 0.06
C TYR A 145 18.85 5.64 -1.40
N ASP A 146 18.14 6.74 -1.67
CA ASP A 146 17.67 7.15 -2.99
C ASP A 146 18.82 7.74 -3.84
N CYS A 147 19.93 7.01 -3.97
CA CYS A 147 21.13 7.51 -4.61
C CYS A 147 21.07 7.45 -6.14
N ALA A 148 21.83 8.32 -6.79
CA ALA A 148 22.05 8.24 -8.23
C ALA A 148 22.70 6.90 -8.60
N THR A 149 22.40 6.39 -9.81
CA THR A 149 22.94 5.13 -10.33
C THR A 149 24.48 5.08 -10.36
N SER A 150 25.14 6.23 -10.50
CA SER A 150 26.61 6.33 -10.43
C SER A 150 27.18 6.04 -9.03
N LYS A 151 26.39 6.14 -7.97
CA LYS A 151 26.82 5.91 -6.58
C LYS A 151 26.66 4.46 -6.10
N LEU A 152 26.10 3.56 -6.92
CA LEU A 152 25.90 2.15 -6.53
C LEU A 152 27.19 1.43 -6.08
N PRO A 153 28.39 1.67 -6.68
CA PRO A 153 29.62 1.06 -6.18
C PRO A 153 29.99 1.50 -4.76
N ALA A 154 29.87 2.80 -4.45
CA ALA A 154 30.11 3.32 -3.10
C ALA A 154 29.06 2.78 -2.12
N TYR A 155 27.80 2.69 -2.55
CA TYR A 155 26.75 2.12 -1.72
C TYR A 155 27.02 0.64 -1.39
N ARG A 156 27.50 -0.15 -2.35
CA ARG A 156 27.90 -1.54 -2.13
C ARG A 156 28.99 -1.65 -1.06
N ALA A 157 29.99 -0.75 -1.06
CA ALA A 157 31.05 -0.73 -0.06
C ALA A 157 30.48 -0.49 1.35
N LEU A 158 29.62 0.52 1.50
CA LEU A 158 28.89 0.78 2.75
C LEU A 158 28.13 -0.45 3.26
N LEU A 159 27.37 -1.12 2.39
CA LEU A 159 26.59 -2.30 2.78
C LEU A 159 27.49 -3.46 3.22
N ALA A 160 28.67 -3.63 2.62
CA ALA A 160 29.63 -4.66 3.03
C ALA A 160 30.21 -4.38 4.42
N THR A 161 30.54 -3.11 4.70
CA THR A 161 30.93 -2.66 6.04
C THR A 161 29.81 -2.94 7.05
N LEU A 162 28.58 -2.54 6.74
CA LEU A 162 27.42 -2.81 7.61
C LEU A 162 27.22 -4.30 7.90
N LYS A 163 27.30 -5.18 6.89
CA LYS A 163 27.20 -6.64 7.10
C LYS A 163 28.25 -7.17 8.07
N THR A 164 29.47 -6.63 8.02
CA THR A 164 30.56 -7.04 8.91
C THR A 164 30.25 -6.66 10.36
N HIS A 165 29.73 -5.45 10.56
CA HIS A 165 29.36 -4.91 11.87
C HIS A 165 28.10 -5.56 12.48
N LEU A 166 27.07 -5.86 11.67
CA LEU A 166 25.83 -6.48 12.13
C LEU A 166 25.97 -7.97 12.48
N GLY A 167 26.95 -8.64 11.86
CA GLY A 167 27.12 -10.09 11.96
C GLY A 167 25.99 -10.89 11.28
N ALA A 168 25.98 -12.21 11.49
CA ALA A 168 25.03 -13.11 10.82
C ALA A 168 23.60 -13.08 11.40
N SER A 169 23.43 -12.56 12.62
CA SER A 169 22.17 -12.66 13.37
C SER A 169 21.11 -11.61 13.00
N LEU A 170 21.52 -10.49 12.40
CA LEU A 170 20.62 -9.40 12.05
C LEU A 170 20.59 -9.18 10.53
N PRO A 171 19.44 -9.42 9.87
CA PRO A 171 19.29 -9.18 8.44
C PRO A 171 19.51 -7.72 8.08
N LEU A 172 20.20 -7.49 6.97
CA LEU A 172 20.32 -6.19 6.30
C LEU A 172 19.40 -6.16 5.09
N SER A 173 18.55 -5.14 4.99
CA SER A 173 17.81 -4.84 3.76
C SER A 173 18.13 -3.45 3.22
N ILE A 174 17.76 -3.23 1.96
CA ILE A 174 17.84 -1.91 1.33
C ILE A 174 16.59 -1.61 0.54
N THR A 175 16.28 -0.33 0.38
CA THR A 175 15.40 0.11 -0.70
C THR A 175 16.16 0.12 -2.03
N ALA A 176 15.44 -0.16 -3.11
CA ALA A 176 15.97 -0.16 -4.46
C ALA A 176 15.05 0.61 -5.41
N LEU A 177 15.65 1.29 -6.39
CA LEU A 177 14.93 2.14 -7.33
C LEU A 177 14.81 1.50 -8.72
N PRO A 178 13.68 1.67 -9.43
CA PRO A 178 13.54 1.28 -10.82
C PRO A 178 14.58 1.92 -11.75
N THR A 179 15.09 3.12 -11.43
CA THR A 179 16.13 3.81 -12.20
C THR A 179 17.48 3.09 -12.21
N TRP A 180 17.67 2.10 -11.34
CA TRP A 180 18.90 1.31 -11.27
C TRP A 180 18.88 0.08 -12.19
N LEU A 181 17.73 -0.29 -12.75
CA LEU A 181 17.51 -1.57 -13.45
C LEU A 181 18.47 -1.84 -14.62
N ASP A 182 18.89 -0.78 -15.30
CA ASP A 182 19.79 -0.86 -16.46
C ASP A 182 21.28 -0.74 -16.07
N SER A 183 21.58 -0.63 -14.78
CA SER A 183 22.95 -0.46 -14.29
C SER A 183 23.71 -1.78 -14.24
N PRO A 184 24.92 -1.87 -14.85
CA PRO A 184 25.77 -3.06 -14.70
C PRO A 184 26.29 -3.24 -13.26
N ALA A 185 26.25 -2.19 -12.42
CA ALA A 185 26.63 -2.27 -11.03
C ALA A 185 25.55 -2.89 -10.12
N LEU A 186 24.29 -2.96 -10.60
CA LEU A 186 23.16 -3.41 -9.80
C LEU A 186 23.32 -4.84 -9.26
N PRO A 187 23.68 -5.86 -10.06
CA PRO A 187 23.80 -7.23 -9.54
C PRO A 187 24.79 -7.36 -8.38
N ALA A 188 25.92 -6.64 -8.46
CA ALA A 188 26.93 -6.64 -7.42
C ALA A 188 26.46 -5.96 -6.12
N LEU A 189 25.61 -4.94 -6.22
CA LEU A 189 24.95 -4.31 -5.07
C LEU A 189 23.94 -5.28 -4.43
N LEU A 190 23.04 -5.86 -5.24
CA LEU A 190 21.96 -6.74 -4.76
C LEU A 190 22.48 -8.05 -4.13
N ALA A 191 23.71 -8.44 -4.43
CA ALA A 191 24.38 -9.59 -3.81
C ALA A 191 24.76 -9.36 -2.33
N VAL A 192 24.78 -8.11 -1.83
CA VAL A 192 25.20 -7.81 -0.45
C VAL A 192 24.06 -7.96 0.59
N PRO A 193 22.93 -7.24 0.50
CA PRO A 193 21.87 -7.29 1.52
C PRO A 193 21.16 -8.65 1.54
N ASP A 194 20.53 -9.04 2.66
CA ASP A 194 19.81 -10.30 2.81
C ASP A 194 18.43 -10.29 2.12
N GLU A 195 17.81 -9.11 2.02
CA GLU A 195 16.55 -8.86 1.31
C GLU A 195 16.57 -7.44 0.71
N THR A 196 15.83 -7.17 -0.36
CA THR A 196 15.66 -5.81 -0.89
C THR A 196 14.20 -5.41 -1.05
N VAL A 197 13.92 -4.10 -1.10
CA VAL A 197 12.59 -3.54 -1.30
C VAL A 197 12.58 -2.64 -2.53
N LEU A 198 12.02 -3.12 -3.64
CA LEU A 198 11.87 -2.32 -4.86
C LEU A 198 10.76 -1.28 -4.69
N GLN A 199 11.10 0.00 -4.79
CA GLN A 199 10.17 1.11 -4.66
C GLN A 199 9.56 1.49 -6.02
N VAL A 200 8.31 1.08 -6.26
CA VAL A 200 7.57 1.43 -7.49
C VAL A 200 6.61 2.60 -7.32
N HIS A 201 6.68 3.28 -6.17
CA HIS A 201 5.82 4.41 -5.80
C HIS A 201 6.44 5.79 -6.10
N ALA A 202 7.65 5.83 -6.69
CA ALA A 202 8.28 7.09 -7.08
C ALA A 202 7.56 7.67 -8.31
N VAL A 203 6.98 8.87 -8.14
CA VAL A 203 6.36 9.65 -9.22
C VAL A 203 7.46 10.07 -10.20
N GLN A 204 7.66 9.28 -11.25
CA GLN A 204 8.58 9.64 -12.33
C GLN A 204 7.94 10.61 -13.34
N ASN A 205 6.61 10.58 -13.47
CA ASN A 205 5.89 11.50 -14.34
C ASN A 205 4.46 11.80 -13.83
N PRO A 206 4.23 12.97 -13.23
CA PRO A 206 2.92 13.45 -12.82
C PRO A 206 1.81 13.42 -13.85
N THR A 207 2.12 13.54 -15.15
CA THR A 207 1.07 13.52 -16.19
C THR A 207 0.48 12.13 -16.41
N GLN A 208 1.08 11.08 -15.82
CA GLN A 208 0.65 9.69 -15.95
C GLN A 208 -0.01 9.13 -14.67
N GLY A 209 -0.25 9.96 -13.65
CA GLY A 209 -0.78 9.52 -12.36
C GLY A 209 0.30 9.05 -11.38
N LEU A 210 -0.10 8.83 -10.12
CA LEU A 210 0.80 8.44 -9.04
C LEU A 210 1.29 6.98 -9.17
N PHE A 211 0.48 6.10 -9.76
CA PHE A 211 0.82 4.69 -9.95
C PHE A 211 0.29 4.17 -11.28
N ASP A 212 1.14 3.45 -12.02
CA ASP A 212 0.78 2.74 -13.25
C ASP A 212 1.06 1.25 -13.02
N ALA A 213 -0.01 0.45 -12.99
CA ALA A 213 0.05 -0.99 -12.72
C ALA A 213 0.87 -1.75 -13.78
N LYS A 214 0.79 -1.37 -15.06
CA LYS A 214 1.52 -2.04 -16.14
C LYS A 214 3.01 -1.75 -16.04
N ARG A 215 3.37 -0.49 -15.79
CA ARG A 215 4.76 -0.08 -15.59
C ARG A 215 5.35 -0.69 -14.33
N ALA A 216 4.60 -0.67 -13.22
CA ALA A 216 5.00 -1.33 -11.99
C ALA A 216 5.26 -2.82 -12.22
N ARG A 217 4.37 -3.52 -12.94
CA ARG A 217 4.58 -4.91 -13.31
C ARG A 217 5.85 -5.12 -14.13
N ALA A 218 6.09 -4.29 -15.15
CA ALA A 218 7.31 -4.37 -15.97
C ALA A 218 8.59 -4.19 -15.13
N TRP A 219 8.60 -3.26 -14.18
CA TRP A 219 9.73 -3.08 -13.26
C TRP A 219 9.92 -4.29 -12.34
N LEU A 220 8.84 -4.86 -11.81
CA LEU A 220 8.90 -6.05 -10.96
C LEU A 220 9.49 -7.24 -11.72
N ASP A 221 9.03 -7.48 -12.95
CA ASP A 221 9.53 -8.56 -13.80
C ASP A 221 11.00 -8.35 -14.19
N ALA A 222 11.41 -7.10 -14.46
CA ALA A 222 12.80 -6.76 -14.72
C ALA A 222 13.69 -6.96 -13.49
N TYR A 223 13.23 -6.52 -12.33
CA TYR A 223 13.96 -6.65 -11.06
C TYR A 223 14.15 -8.11 -10.65
N ALA A 224 13.13 -8.96 -10.86
CA ALA A 224 13.21 -10.39 -10.61
C ALA A 224 14.34 -11.09 -11.39
N ARG A 225 14.77 -10.53 -12.53
CA ARG A 225 15.92 -11.03 -13.30
C ARG A 225 17.27 -10.55 -12.78
N GLN A 226 17.30 -9.48 -11.99
CA GLN A 226 18.53 -8.86 -11.49
C GLN A 226 18.98 -9.39 -10.13
N THR A 227 18.06 -9.98 -9.34
CA THR A 227 18.37 -10.49 -8.00
C THR A 227 18.17 -12.00 -7.90
N GLY A 228 19.15 -12.68 -7.30
CA GLY A 228 19.00 -14.05 -6.82
C GLY A 228 18.51 -14.13 -5.36
N LYS A 229 18.36 -12.99 -4.69
CA LYS A 229 17.96 -12.90 -3.29
C LYS A 229 16.48 -12.55 -3.15
N PRO A 230 15.87 -12.91 -2.01
CA PRO A 230 14.49 -12.51 -1.72
C PRO A 230 14.30 -11.00 -1.76
N TRP A 231 13.12 -10.57 -2.19
CA TRP A 231 12.81 -9.15 -2.26
C TRP A 231 11.33 -8.89 -2.02
N ARG A 232 11.00 -7.62 -1.79
CA ARG A 232 9.64 -7.09 -1.61
C ARG A 232 9.40 -5.94 -2.56
N VAL A 233 8.14 -5.63 -2.80
CA VAL A 233 7.75 -4.41 -3.50
C VAL A 233 7.20 -3.39 -2.49
N ALA A 234 7.63 -2.13 -2.60
CA ALA A 234 7.00 -1.03 -1.86
C ALA A 234 5.90 -0.36 -2.68
N LEU A 235 4.68 -0.39 -2.16
CA LEU A 235 3.47 0.16 -2.80
C LEU A 235 2.92 1.36 -2.03
N PRO A 236 2.35 2.36 -2.74
CA PRO A 236 1.78 3.54 -2.11
C PRO A 236 0.42 3.22 -1.48
N SER A 237 0.13 3.90 -0.36
CA SER A 237 -1.18 3.95 0.30
C SER A 237 -1.63 5.41 0.54
N TYR A 238 -1.15 6.32 -0.30
CA TYR A 238 -1.42 7.76 -0.26
C TYR A 238 -1.64 8.29 -1.68
N GLY A 239 -2.24 9.48 -1.77
CA GLY A 239 -2.28 10.32 -2.97
C GLY A 239 -1.18 11.39 -2.95
N SER A 240 -0.81 11.89 -4.14
CA SER A 240 0.18 12.96 -4.31
C SER A 240 -0.47 14.15 -5.00
N ARG A 241 -0.21 15.38 -4.55
CA ARG A 241 -0.67 16.57 -5.28
C ARG A 241 0.40 17.02 -6.26
N VAL A 242 0.01 17.34 -7.48
CA VAL A 242 0.91 17.91 -8.47
C VAL A 242 0.42 19.30 -8.80
N ALA A 243 1.33 20.27 -8.70
CA ALA A 243 1.11 21.63 -9.13
C ALA A 243 1.86 21.87 -10.44
N TRP A 244 1.19 22.53 -11.39
CA TRP A 244 1.78 23.00 -12.64
C TRP A 244 1.97 24.52 -12.60
N ASP A 245 3.02 25.00 -13.26
CA ASP A 245 3.22 26.42 -13.54
C ASP A 245 2.23 26.91 -14.62
N GLU A 246 2.20 28.22 -14.86
CA GLU A 246 1.34 28.84 -15.88
C GLU A 246 1.64 28.36 -17.31
N HIS A 247 2.79 27.71 -17.53
CA HIS A 247 3.23 27.16 -18.81
C HIS A 247 2.91 25.65 -18.94
N GLY A 248 2.16 25.08 -17.98
CA GLY A 248 1.78 23.67 -17.98
C GLY A 248 2.92 22.70 -17.66
N ARG A 249 4.06 23.18 -17.15
CA ARG A 249 5.15 22.34 -16.67
C ARG A 249 4.96 22.05 -15.19
N ILE A 250 5.41 20.87 -14.74
CA ILE A 250 5.32 20.50 -13.32
C ILE A 250 6.19 21.46 -12.50
N ALA A 251 5.54 22.17 -11.59
CA ALA A 251 6.19 23.10 -10.66
C ALA A 251 6.50 22.43 -9.31
N ALA A 252 5.64 21.52 -8.84
CA ALA A 252 5.84 20.76 -7.61
C ALA A 252 5.09 19.42 -7.61
N VAL A 253 5.68 18.41 -6.96
CA VAL A 253 5.01 17.15 -6.59
C VAL A 253 5.03 17.05 -5.07
N GLU A 254 3.88 17.21 -4.45
CA GLU A 254 3.67 17.17 -3.01
C GLU A 254 3.28 15.75 -2.59
N SER A 255 4.26 14.95 -2.18
CA SER A 255 4.05 13.62 -1.58
C SER A 255 4.26 13.61 -0.06
N GLU A 256 4.99 14.59 0.50
CA GLU A 256 5.32 14.66 1.94
C GLU A 256 5.18 16.06 2.58
N ARG A 257 5.43 17.15 1.83
CA ARG A 257 5.39 18.54 2.34
C ARG A 257 4.46 19.40 1.48
N PRO A 258 3.65 20.31 2.07
CA PRO A 258 2.93 21.31 1.30
C PRO A 258 3.91 22.28 0.63
N ALA A 259 3.82 22.44 -0.69
CA ALA A 259 4.44 23.56 -1.37
C ALA A 259 3.38 24.67 -1.42
N LEU A 260 3.54 25.70 -0.59
CA LEU A 260 2.68 26.88 -0.64
C LEU A 260 3.00 27.65 -1.93
N MET A 261 2.28 27.36 -3.01
CA MET A 261 2.34 28.12 -4.26
C MET A 261 1.00 28.83 -4.49
N PRO A 262 0.98 30.18 -4.48
CA PRO A 262 -0.17 30.95 -4.92
C PRO A 262 -0.31 30.83 -6.45
N GLY A 263 -1.50 30.51 -6.97
CA GLY A 263 -1.88 30.75 -8.37
C GLY A 263 -1.67 29.63 -9.40
N GLY A 264 -1.09 28.47 -9.03
CA GLY A 264 -0.93 27.34 -9.97
C GLY A 264 -2.16 26.43 -10.08
N ARG A 265 -2.39 25.80 -11.25
CA ARG A 265 -3.33 24.66 -11.35
C ARG A 265 -2.73 23.49 -10.56
N SER A 266 -3.49 22.94 -9.61
CA SER A 266 -3.10 21.73 -8.87
C SER A 266 -4.11 20.61 -9.10
N ALA A 267 -3.65 19.38 -9.28
CA ALA A 267 -4.50 18.19 -9.29
C ALA A 267 -3.99 17.19 -8.25
N GLU A 268 -4.91 16.56 -7.54
CA GLU A 268 -4.60 15.41 -6.71
C GLU A 268 -4.49 14.17 -7.60
N LEU A 269 -3.29 13.59 -7.69
CA LEU A 269 -3.08 12.27 -8.26
C LEU A 269 -3.39 11.24 -7.19
N LEU A 270 -4.57 10.64 -7.29
CA LEU A 270 -5.06 9.63 -6.37
C LEU A 270 -4.86 8.24 -6.98
N VAL A 271 -4.28 7.32 -6.21
CA VAL A 271 -4.41 5.88 -6.49
C VAL A 271 -5.63 5.39 -5.74
N THR A 272 -6.66 4.96 -6.45
CA THR A 272 -7.87 4.44 -5.81
C THR A 272 -7.55 3.12 -5.11
N PRO A 273 -8.17 2.86 -3.95
CA PRO A 273 -8.04 1.57 -3.26
C PRO A 273 -8.34 0.37 -4.17
N ASP A 274 -9.34 0.47 -5.05
CA ASP A 274 -9.71 -0.59 -5.99
C ASP A 274 -8.61 -0.92 -7.00
N ALA A 275 -7.98 0.09 -7.58
CA ALA A 275 -6.89 -0.12 -8.54
C ALA A 275 -5.70 -0.82 -7.89
N MET A 276 -5.37 -0.44 -6.65
CA MET A 276 -4.29 -1.08 -5.91
C MET A 276 -4.67 -2.50 -5.45
N ALA A 277 -5.90 -2.72 -4.96
CA ALA A 277 -6.39 -4.05 -4.59
C ALA A 277 -6.36 -5.00 -5.80
N ALA A 278 -6.77 -4.53 -6.98
CA ALA A 278 -6.66 -5.29 -8.23
C ALA A 278 -5.20 -5.63 -8.56
N PHE A 279 -4.28 -4.67 -8.44
CA PHE A 279 -2.85 -4.91 -8.67
C PHE A 279 -2.27 -5.95 -7.69
N VAL A 280 -2.56 -5.83 -6.41
CA VAL A 280 -2.16 -6.81 -5.38
C VAL A 280 -2.71 -8.20 -5.68
N ALA A 281 -3.98 -8.31 -6.10
CA ALA A 281 -4.56 -9.59 -6.50
C ALA A 281 -3.84 -10.20 -7.71
N THR A 282 -3.32 -9.39 -8.64
CA THR A 282 -2.49 -9.90 -9.73
C THR A 282 -1.15 -10.44 -9.23
N LEU A 283 -0.52 -9.75 -8.26
CA LEU A 283 0.72 -10.23 -7.65
C LEU A 283 0.50 -11.51 -6.85
N ASP A 284 -0.61 -11.65 -6.14
CA ASP A 284 -0.92 -12.86 -5.40
C ASP A 284 -1.08 -14.08 -6.31
N ARG A 285 -1.71 -13.88 -7.47
CA ARG A 285 -1.94 -14.94 -8.46
C ARG A 285 -0.68 -15.27 -9.27
N ASP A 286 0.11 -14.28 -9.63
CA ASP A 286 1.25 -14.41 -10.55
C ASP A 286 2.46 -13.65 -10.01
N ARG A 287 3.19 -14.32 -9.11
CA ARG A 287 4.33 -13.76 -8.36
C ARG A 287 5.59 -13.79 -9.20
N PRO A 288 6.25 -12.64 -9.43
CA PRO A 288 7.62 -12.62 -9.91
C PRO A 288 8.56 -13.44 -9.00
N SER A 289 9.55 -14.10 -9.59
CA SER A 289 10.51 -14.92 -8.84
C SER A 289 11.19 -14.12 -7.73
N GLY A 290 11.31 -14.73 -6.54
CA GLY A 290 11.94 -14.12 -5.37
C GLY A 290 11.07 -13.09 -4.62
N LEU A 291 9.91 -12.69 -5.14
CA LEU A 291 8.99 -11.78 -4.45
C LEU A 291 8.40 -12.47 -3.21
N ARG A 292 8.66 -11.91 -2.02
CA ARG A 292 8.25 -12.48 -0.73
C ARG A 292 7.32 -11.61 0.10
N GLY A 293 6.95 -10.44 -0.39
CA GLY A 293 5.99 -9.60 0.32
C GLY A 293 5.84 -8.21 -0.26
N ILE A 294 4.96 -7.45 0.38
CA ILE A 294 4.64 -6.07 0.05
C ILE A 294 5.00 -5.21 1.26
N VAL A 295 5.56 -4.04 1.01
CA VAL A 295 5.80 -3.01 2.04
C VAL A 295 4.95 -1.79 1.71
N TRP A 296 4.05 -1.42 2.61
CA TRP A 296 3.15 -0.29 2.38
C TRP A 296 3.80 1.02 2.82
N PHE A 297 3.99 1.94 1.89
CA PHE A 297 4.44 3.31 2.16
C PHE A 297 3.22 4.23 2.11
N ARG A 298 2.75 4.80 3.22
CA ARG A 298 3.16 4.61 4.62
C ARG A 298 1.93 4.33 5.48
N LEU A 299 2.13 3.92 6.75
CA LEU A 299 1.03 3.75 7.72
C LEU A 299 0.15 5.02 7.73
N PRO A 300 -1.13 4.93 7.33
CA PRO A 300 -2.03 6.07 7.36
C PRO A 300 -2.37 6.45 8.80
N THR A 301 -2.62 7.74 9.01
CA THR A 301 -3.14 8.24 10.30
C THR A 301 -4.42 9.02 10.07
N GLN A 302 -5.23 9.20 11.11
CA GLN A 302 -6.43 10.02 11.00
C GLN A 302 -6.11 11.48 10.64
N ALA A 303 -4.95 11.99 11.06
CA ALA A 303 -4.47 13.33 10.74
C ALA A 303 -3.91 13.47 9.31
N ASP A 304 -3.59 12.36 8.63
CA ASP A 304 -3.09 12.39 7.26
C ASP A 304 -4.26 12.34 6.28
N THR A 305 -4.66 13.50 5.76
CA THR A 305 -5.77 13.62 4.81
C THR A 305 -5.41 13.16 3.40
N ARG A 306 -4.13 12.90 3.12
CA ARG A 306 -3.65 12.45 1.80
C ARG A 306 -3.42 10.94 1.75
N ALA A 307 -3.26 10.30 2.91
CA ALA A 307 -3.24 8.85 3.00
C ALA A 307 -4.67 8.29 2.98
N TRP A 308 -4.81 7.02 2.57
CA TRP A 308 -6.08 6.32 2.76
C TRP A 308 -6.51 6.35 4.22
N SER A 309 -7.79 6.18 4.49
CA SER A 309 -8.24 5.90 5.85
C SER A 309 -7.68 4.55 6.34
N LEU A 310 -7.53 4.43 7.65
CA LEU A 310 -7.05 3.20 8.26
C LEU A 310 -7.97 1.99 7.96
N PRO A 311 -9.32 2.11 7.97
CA PRO A 311 -10.20 1.02 7.55
C PRO A 311 -9.92 0.54 6.11
N THR A 312 -9.77 1.47 5.17
CA THR A 312 -9.46 1.16 3.77
C THR A 312 -8.12 0.45 3.63
N TRP A 313 -7.10 0.97 4.29
CA TRP A 313 -5.78 0.36 4.30
C TRP A 313 -5.82 -1.07 4.85
N ARG A 314 -6.49 -1.29 5.98
CA ARG A 314 -6.68 -2.63 6.56
C ARG A 314 -7.42 -3.57 5.61
N ALA A 315 -8.49 -3.11 4.96
CA ALA A 315 -9.26 -3.93 4.00
C ALA A 315 -8.39 -4.36 2.81
N VAL A 316 -7.59 -3.46 2.24
CA VAL A 316 -6.63 -3.78 1.16
C VAL A 316 -5.56 -4.78 1.64
N LEU A 317 -4.97 -4.55 2.81
CA LEU A 317 -3.95 -5.44 3.39
C LEU A 317 -4.49 -6.84 3.68
N ALA A 318 -5.76 -6.94 4.08
CA ALA A 318 -6.45 -8.20 4.35
C ALA A 318 -7.09 -8.84 3.11
N ARG A 319 -6.99 -8.21 1.93
CA ARG A 319 -7.58 -8.65 0.65
C ARG A 319 -9.11 -8.81 0.78
N GLN A 320 -9.72 -7.97 1.60
CA GLN A 320 -11.16 -7.92 1.76
C GLN A 320 -11.80 -7.21 0.56
N PRO A 321 -13.03 -7.58 0.17
CA PRO A 321 -13.80 -6.78 -0.77
C PRO A 321 -13.94 -5.34 -0.27
N LEU A 322 -13.66 -4.40 -1.18
CA LEU A 322 -13.82 -2.98 -0.91
C LEU A 322 -15.28 -2.59 -1.19
N THR A 323 -15.97 -2.15 -0.16
CA THR A 323 -17.40 -1.81 -0.17
C THR A 323 -17.58 -0.40 0.35
N PRO A 324 -17.41 0.64 -0.49
CA PRO A 324 -17.78 1.99 -0.11
C PRO A 324 -19.30 2.06 0.08
N GLN A 325 -19.76 2.82 1.07
CA GLN A 325 -21.19 3.03 1.32
C GLN A 325 -21.45 4.52 1.45
N LEU A 326 -21.70 5.15 0.31
CA LEU A 326 -21.94 6.58 0.23
C LEU A 326 -23.41 6.88 0.48
N GLU A 327 -23.68 7.70 1.49
CA GLU A 327 -25.00 8.17 1.87
C GLU A 327 -25.05 9.71 1.78
N VAL A 328 -26.19 10.24 1.35
CA VAL A 328 -26.49 11.68 1.44
C VAL A 328 -27.47 11.89 2.57
N ILE A 329 -27.07 12.67 3.58
CA ILE A 329 -27.83 12.88 4.80
C ILE A 329 -28.19 14.36 4.89
N ALA A 330 -29.48 14.65 5.08
CA ALA A 330 -29.93 15.96 5.52
C ALA A 330 -29.98 15.99 7.05
N ALA A 331 -29.30 16.96 7.67
CA ALA A 331 -29.40 17.18 9.10
C ALA A 331 -30.82 17.63 9.49
N ALA A 332 -31.12 17.57 10.80
CA ALA A 332 -32.33 18.16 11.33
C ALA A 332 -32.39 19.67 10.99
N PRO A 333 -33.59 20.22 10.71
CA PRO A 333 -33.73 21.64 10.40
C PRO A 333 -33.31 22.51 11.58
N GLY A 334 -32.43 23.48 11.31
CA GLY A 334 -32.03 24.51 12.27
C GLY A 334 -33.06 25.62 12.39
N ALA A 335 -32.75 26.64 13.19
CA ALA A 335 -33.56 27.85 13.30
C ALA A 335 -33.67 28.52 11.92
N GLY A 336 -34.87 28.54 11.34
CA GLY A 336 -35.12 29.04 9.98
C GLY A 336 -35.26 27.96 8.89
N GLY A 337 -35.38 26.69 9.25
CA GLY A 337 -35.77 25.60 8.35
C GLY A 337 -34.67 25.11 7.40
N ALA A 338 -33.46 25.68 7.47
CA ALA A 338 -32.30 25.21 6.73
C ALA A 338 -31.75 23.91 7.33
N ARG A 339 -31.28 23.01 6.46
CA ARG A 339 -30.70 21.71 6.81
C ARG A 339 -29.36 21.58 6.14
N ASP A 340 -28.33 21.17 6.88
CA ASP A 340 -27.04 20.79 6.28
C ASP A 340 -27.22 19.54 5.42
N VAL A 341 -26.59 19.51 4.26
CA VAL A 341 -26.46 18.30 3.45
C VAL A 341 -25.04 17.77 3.61
N ARG A 342 -24.93 16.50 3.98
CA ARG A 342 -23.66 15.81 4.22
C ARG A 342 -23.56 14.55 3.38
N LEU A 343 -22.37 14.29 2.88
CA LEU A 343 -21.98 12.96 2.44
C LEU A 343 -21.45 12.20 3.64
N ALA A 344 -21.84 10.93 3.79
CA ALA A 344 -21.27 10.02 4.76
C ALA A 344 -20.77 8.77 4.03
N ASN A 345 -19.56 8.32 4.34
CA ASN A 345 -19.07 7.02 3.90
C ASN A 345 -19.08 6.05 5.07
N ARG A 346 -20.07 5.15 5.11
CA ARG A 346 -20.21 4.11 6.15
C ARG A 346 -19.51 2.80 5.79
N GLY A 347 -18.86 2.75 4.62
CA GLY A 347 -18.21 1.57 4.10
C GLY A 347 -16.82 1.34 4.70
N ASN A 348 -16.13 0.33 4.19
CA ASN A 348 -14.75 0.00 4.57
C ASN A 348 -13.71 0.55 3.59
N ALA A 349 -14.13 1.26 2.54
CA ALA A 349 -13.27 1.72 1.45
C ALA A 349 -13.47 3.21 1.18
N ASP A 350 -12.36 3.93 1.03
CA ASP A 350 -12.34 5.32 0.58
C ASP A 350 -12.88 5.37 -0.84
N THR A 351 -13.74 6.34 -1.12
CA THR A 351 -14.42 6.43 -2.42
C THR A 351 -14.32 7.82 -2.99
N ALA A 352 -14.37 7.94 -4.32
CA ALA A 352 -14.40 9.24 -4.97
C ALA A 352 -15.65 10.03 -4.53
N LEU A 353 -15.48 11.33 -4.33
CA LEU A 353 -16.62 12.22 -4.12
C LEU A 353 -17.52 12.17 -5.36
N PRO A 354 -18.85 12.03 -5.20
CA PRO A 354 -19.75 11.95 -6.34
C PRO A 354 -19.71 13.23 -7.16
N PHE A 355 -19.73 13.11 -8.49
CA PHE A 355 -19.75 14.27 -9.38
C PHE A 355 -20.99 15.15 -9.16
N THR A 356 -22.16 14.52 -8.95
CA THR A 356 -23.43 15.24 -8.77
C THR A 356 -24.24 14.68 -7.61
N VAL A 357 -24.80 15.57 -6.79
CA VAL A 357 -25.87 15.27 -5.82
C VAL A 357 -27.08 16.11 -6.17
N ARG A 358 -28.07 15.49 -6.82
CA ARG A 358 -29.31 16.15 -7.22
C ARG A 358 -30.27 16.24 -6.04
N LEU A 359 -30.84 17.42 -5.86
CA LEU A 359 -31.69 17.78 -4.74
C LEU A 359 -33.16 17.49 -5.07
N ASP A 360 -33.96 17.26 -4.03
CA ASP A 360 -35.41 17.15 -4.13
C ASP A 360 -36.03 18.38 -4.80
N ALA A 361 -37.01 18.19 -5.67
CA ALA A 361 -37.68 19.29 -6.37
C ALA A 361 -38.41 20.26 -5.41
N THR A 362 -38.80 19.76 -4.22
CA THR A 362 -39.41 20.57 -3.15
C THR A 362 -38.43 21.48 -2.42
N CYS A 363 -37.13 21.40 -2.74
CA CYS A 363 -36.13 22.30 -2.18
C CYS A 363 -36.11 23.64 -2.90
N GLY A 364 -36.71 24.65 -2.26
CA GLY A 364 -36.82 26.01 -2.79
C GLY A 364 -35.52 26.82 -2.75
N ALA A 365 -34.62 26.50 -1.81
CA ALA A 365 -33.31 27.14 -1.69
C ALA A 365 -32.23 26.13 -1.31
N ALA A 366 -31.01 26.36 -1.79
CA ALA A 366 -29.85 25.56 -1.48
C ALA A 366 -28.57 26.39 -1.68
N ASP A 367 -27.44 25.89 -1.20
CA ASP A 367 -26.10 26.32 -1.63
C ASP A 367 -25.08 25.19 -1.43
N GLY A 368 -23.95 25.27 -2.13
CA GLY A 368 -22.83 24.32 -2.04
C GLY A 368 -21.66 24.84 -1.21
N ILE A 369 -21.00 23.96 -0.47
CA ILE A 369 -19.78 24.28 0.29
C ILE A 369 -18.74 23.16 0.17
N ASN A 370 -17.53 23.39 0.69
CA ASN A 370 -16.45 22.41 0.79
C ASN A 370 -16.24 21.62 -0.51
N GLY A 371 -16.07 22.31 -1.63
CA GLY A 371 -15.79 21.68 -2.93
C GLY A 371 -17.02 21.23 -3.72
N TYR A 372 -18.22 21.66 -3.32
CA TYR A 372 -19.44 21.57 -4.13
C TYR A 372 -19.98 22.96 -4.44
N THR A 373 -20.52 23.12 -5.64
CA THR A 373 -21.19 24.34 -6.10
C THR A 373 -22.62 24.03 -6.51
N LEU A 374 -23.56 24.93 -6.21
CA LEU A 374 -24.94 24.78 -6.64
C LEU A 374 -25.08 25.11 -8.13
N GLU A 375 -25.67 24.18 -8.87
CA GLU A 375 -25.98 24.33 -10.28
C GLU A 375 -27.42 23.91 -10.59
N TYR A 376 -27.83 24.19 -11.83
CA TYR A 376 -29.19 24.04 -12.29
C TYR A 376 -29.20 23.49 -13.72
N ASP A 377 -30.10 22.55 -13.97
CA ASP A 377 -30.38 22.05 -15.31
C ASP A 377 -31.89 21.87 -15.51
N ARG A 378 -32.28 21.09 -16.53
CA ARG A 378 -33.69 20.82 -16.85
C ARG A 378 -34.37 19.90 -15.83
N GLU A 379 -33.60 19.15 -15.06
CA GLU A 379 -34.07 18.19 -14.04
C GLU A 379 -34.09 18.81 -12.63
N GLY A 380 -33.52 20.00 -12.45
CA GLY A 380 -33.65 20.82 -11.24
C GLY A 380 -32.32 21.29 -10.67
N ARG A 381 -32.29 21.45 -9.33
CA ARG A 381 -31.12 21.91 -8.58
C ARG A 381 -30.21 20.74 -8.24
N TYR A 382 -28.91 20.91 -8.37
CA TYR A 382 -27.94 19.90 -7.94
C TYR A 382 -26.65 20.53 -7.42
N LEU A 383 -25.99 19.82 -6.51
CA LEU A 383 -24.65 20.16 -6.05
C LEU A 383 -23.64 19.44 -6.96
N ARG A 384 -22.85 20.21 -7.72
CA ARG A 384 -21.78 19.68 -8.57
C ARG A 384 -20.44 19.72 -7.83
N ARG A 385 -19.67 18.65 -7.93
CA ARG A 385 -18.29 18.61 -7.44
C ARG A 385 -17.44 19.63 -8.22
N ALA A 386 -16.78 20.53 -7.50
CA ALA A 386 -15.85 21.52 -8.05
C ALA A 386 -14.39 21.04 -8.05
N GLN A 387 -14.04 20.13 -7.13
CA GLN A 387 -12.69 19.57 -6.99
C GLN A 387 -12.75 18.07 -6.74
N ASP A 388 -11.86 17.32 -7.39
CA ASP A 388 -11.70 15.89 -7.14
C ASP A 388 -11.25 15.64 -5.70
N GLY A 389 -11.54 14.44 -5.19
CA GLY A 389 -11.13 14.04 -3.86
C GLY A 389 -11.78 12.72 -3.45
N LEU A 390 -11.30 12.15 -2.34
CA LEU A 390 -11.87 10.97 -1.72
C LEU A 390 -12.70 11.35 -0.48
N LEU A 391 -13.84 10.69 -0.29
CA LEU A 391 -14.49 10.59 1.01
C LEU A 391 -13.98 9.33 1.72
N ARG A 392 -13.22 9.57 2.79
CA ARG A 392 -12.60 8.52 3.62
C ARG A 392 -13.66 7.61 4.26
N ALA A 393 -13.36 6.33 4.38
CA ALA A 393 -14.20 5.39 5.12
C ALA A 393 -14.41 5.88 6.57
N GLY A 394 -15.66 5.85 7.04
CA GLY A 394 -16.09 6.36 8.34
C GLY A 394 -16.22 7.89 8.44
N ALA A 395 -15.87 8.64 7.38
CA ALA A 395 -15.91 10.10 7.41
C ALA A 395 -17.24 10.67 6.90
N GLU A 396 -17.50 11.90 7.31
CA GLU A 396 -18.58 12.73 6.80
C GLU A 396 -18.02 14.04 6.25
N ARG A 397 -18.68 14.59 5.23
CA ARG A 397 -18.35 15.90 4.63
C ARG A 397 -19.62 16.68 4.39
N ALA A 398 -19.75 17.84 5.02
CA ALA A 398 -20.79 18.78 4.64
C ALA A 398 -20.52 19.33 3.24
N ILE A 399 -21.50 19.22 2.34
CA ILE A 399 -21.38 19.62 0.93
C ILE A 399 -22.33 20.78 0.56
N GLY A 400 -23.22 21.16 1.46
CA GLY A 400 -24.15 22.25 1.22
C GLY A 400 -25.18 22.39 2.34
N TRP A 401 -26.16 23.24 2.08
CA TRP A 401 -27.39 23.31 2.86
C TRP A 401 -28.59 23.43 1.93
N ILE A 402 -29.77 23.05 2.43
CA ILE A 402 -31.04 23.09 1.70
C ILE A 402 -32.16 23.63 2.58
N ARG A 403 -33.19 24.21 1.95
CA ARG A 403 -34.50 24.48 2.53
C ARG A 403 -35.54 23.83 1.64
N CYS A 404 -36.26 22.87 2.21
CA CYS A 404 -37.26 22.11 1.49
C CYS A 404 -38.52 22.03 2.35
N ASP A 405 -39.66 21.97 1.68
CA ASP A 405 -40.95 21.80 2.35
C ASP A 405 -41.10 20.37 2.89
N SER A 406 -40.42 19.40 2.26
CA SER A 406 -40.41 18.00 2.68
C SER A 406 -39.65 17.79 3.99
N ALA A 407 -40.25 17.00 4.89
CA ALA A 407 -39.61 16.55 6.13
C ALA A 407 -38.44 15.59 5.88
N THR A 408 -38.48 14.84 4.77
CA THR A 408 -37.49 13.83 4.38
C THR A 408 -37.16 14.02 2.89
N PRO A 409 -36.29 15.01 2.55
CA PRO A 409 -35.95 15.28 1.17
C PRO A 409 -35.20 14.09 0.56
N SER A 410 -35.49 13.79 -0.71
CA SER A 410 -34.79 12.76 -1.46
C SER A 410 -33.54 13.33 -2.15
N PHE A 411 -32.53 12.47 -2.35
CA PHE A 411 -31.30 12.82 -3.06
C PHE A 411 -30.97 11.77 -4.10
N HIS A 412 -30.47 12.19 -5.26
CA HIS A 412 -29.96 11.28 -6.28
C HIS A 412 -28.48 11.55 -6.54
N VAL A 413 -27.65 10.53 -6.35
CA VAL A 413 -26.20 10.62 -6.47
C VAL A 413 -25.76 10.07 -7.82
N GLN A 414 -24.90 10.82 -8.51
CA GLN A 414 -24.24 10.36 -9.73
C GLN A 414 -22.72 10.44 -9.54
N PRO A 415 -21.99 9.36 -9.88
CA PRO A 415 -20.54 9.26 -9.65
C PRO A 415 -19.72 10.28 -10.43
#